data_AF-A0A945I2A9-F1
#
_entry.id   AF-A0A945I2A9-F1
#
_cell.length_a   1.000
_cell.length_b   1.000
_cell.length_c   1.000
_cell.angle_alpha   90.00
_cell.angle_beta   90.00
_cell.angle_gamma   90.00
#
_symmetry.space_group_name_H-M   'P 1'
#
loop_
_entity.id
_entity.type
_entity.pdbx_description
1 polymer ?
#
loop_
_entity_poly.entity_id
_entity_poly.type
_entity_poly.pdbx_seq_one_letter_code
_entity_poly.pdbx_strand_id
1 'polypeptide(L)'
;MKKYIYYLAIGVLLSCNESIKIDTAPLSGSINQSDEKTKIVERLGKAYTTGTFELANEYFTPDGIHMVNDVIYSTEEIIKGYNFHSLLFDELKHNNPHITTMFYNNGNIFTNQWAHWSGVSKITGQSHELDFYCSWKWENDKIVGTHCYFDTRMIEQEAGLFQQKMAADGETTDQ
;
A
#
# COMPACT_ATOMS: atom_id res chain seq x y z
N MET A 1 59.19 -11.14 36.87
CA MET A 1 57.93 -11.31 37.63
C MET A 1 56.84 -11.61 36.63
N LYS A 2 56.40 -12.87 36.58
CA LYS A 2 55.57 -13.43 35.49
C LYS A 2 54.10 -13.08 35.68
N LYS A 3 53.48 -12.62 34.59
CA LYS A 3 52.06 -12.32 34.39
C LYS A 3 51.20 -13.54 34.74
N TYR A 4 50.23 -13.37 35.65
CA TYR A 4 49.14 -14.34 35.79
C TYR A 4 47.98 -13.90 34.92
N ILE A 5 47.74 -14.76 33.93
CA ILE A 5 46.71 -14.70 32.92
C ILE A 5 45.37 -15.02 33.58
N TYR A 6 44.39 -14.13 33.43
CA TYR A 6 43.00 -14.41 33.76
C TYR A 6 42.47 -15.48 32.79
N TYR A 7 42.16 -16.66 33.33
CA TYR A 7 41.52 -17.74 32.61
C TYR A 7 40.00 -17.60 32.68
N LEU A 8 39.41 -17.54 31.48
CA LEU A 8 38.34 -18.42 31.02
C LEU A 8 36.95 -18.31 31.69
N ALA A 9 36.11 -17.47 31.09
CA ALA A 9 34.68 -17.76 30.95
C ALA A 9 34.14 -17.14 29.64
N ILE A 10 34.65 -17.60 28.50
CA ILE A 10 33.93 -17.47 27.22
C ILE A 10 33.41 -18.86 26.91
N GLY A 11 32.28 -19.18 27.55
CA GLY A 11 31.46 -20.33 27.22
C GLY A 11 30.87 -20.12 25.83
N VAL A 12 31.56 -20.69 24.86
CA VAL A 12 31.15 -21.07 23.51
C VAL A 12 29.62 -21.12 23.33
N LEU A 13 29.04 -20.04 22.81
CA LEU A 13 27.74 -20.06 22.14
C LEU A 13 27.96 -20.48 20.68
N LEU A 14 28.32 -21.75 20.47
CA LEU A 14 28.13 -22.41 19.17
C LEU A 14 26.70 -22.93 19.12
N SER A 15 25.73 -22.01 19.07
CA SER A 15 24.35 -22.34 18.70
C SER A 15 24.31 -22.57 17.19
N CYS A 16 23.90 -23.78 16.79
CA CYS A 16 23.46 -24.20 15.45
C CYS A 16 24.05 -23.44 14.25
N ASN A 17 25.13 -23.96 13.68
CA ASN A 17 25.59 -23.59 12.34
C ASN A 17 24.72 -24.29 11.27
N GLU A 18 23.41 -23.99 11.22
CA GLU A 18 22.70 -24.13 9.94
C GLU A 18 23.21 -22.98 9.07
N SER A 19 24.06 -23.30 8.10
CA SER A 19 24.44 -22.32 7.08
C SER A 19 23.15 -21.78 6.48
N ILE A 20 22.90 -20.46 6.63
CA ILE A 20 21.74 -19.81 6.02
C ILE A 20 21.78 -20.15 4.54
N LYS A 21 20.81 -20.94 4.06
CA LYS A 21 20.66 -21.24 2.64
C LYS A 21 20.16 -19.96 1.98
N ILE A 22 21.07 -19.23 1.37
CA ILE A 22 20.74 -18.05 0.58
C ILE A 22 20.14 -18.55 -0.73
N ASP A 23 18.86 -18.27 -0.93
CA ASP A 23 18.21 -18.52 -2.21
C ASP A 23 18.62 -17.44 -3.21
N THR A 24 19.25 -17.89 -4.30
CA THR A 24 19.80 -17.03 -5.37
C THR A 24 18.85 -16.92 -6.56
N ALA A 25 17.66 -17.52 -6.52
CA ALA A 25 16.68 -17.37 -7.57
C ALA A 25 16.32 -15.88 -7.79
N PRO A 26 16.05 -15.44 -9.03
CA PRO A 26 15.85 -14.02 -9.35
C PRO A 26 14.72 -13.33 -8.56
N LEU A 27 13.68 -14.09 -8.19
CA LEU A 27 12.52 -13.62 -7.43
C LEU A 27 12.61 -13.93 -5.93
N SER A 28 13.75 -14.43 -5.47
CA SER A 28 14.09 -14.48 -4.05
C SER A 28 14.80 -13.17 -3.67
N GLY A 29 15.15 -13.01 -2.39
CA GLY A 29 15.78 -11.79 -1.90
C GLY A 29 15.53 -11.57 -0.42
N SER A 30 15.46 -10.30 -0.01
CA SER A 30 15.18 -9.92 1.38
C SER A 30 13.86 -9.16 1.51
N ILE A 31 13.27 -9.24 2.70
CA ILE A 31 12.07 -8.49 3.09
C ILE A 31 12.40 -7.61 4.29
N ASN A 32 11.99 -6.35 4.25
CA ASN A 32 12.26 -5.36 5.28
C ASN A 32 10.99 -4.57 5.62
N GLN A 33 10.44 -4.83 6.79
CA GLN A 33 9.31 -4.07 7.33
C GLN A 33 9.73 -2.66 7.81
N SER A 34 10.98 -2.48 8.24
CA SER A 34 11.47 -1.22 8.80
C SER A 34 12.00 -0.24 7.75
N ASP A 35 11.92 -0.59 6.47
CA ASP A 35 12.43 0.22 5.36
C ASP A 35 11.68 1.56 5.21
N GLU A 36 12.39 2.61 4.76
CA GLU A 36 11.75 3.91 4.50
C GLU A 36 10.66 3.83 3.42
N LYS A 37 10.81 2.95 2.42
CA LYS A 37 9.78 2.72 1.39
C LYS A 37 8.50 2.13 1.99
N THR A 38 8.62 1.27 3.00
CA THR A 38 7.49 0.75 3.78
C THR A 38 6.75 1.88 4.49
N LYS A 39 7.49 2.76 5.17
CA LYS A 39 6.92 3.91 5.89
C LYS A 39 6.24 4.91 4.95
N ILE A 40 6.76 5.09 3.74
CA ILE A 40 6.13 5.92 2.72
C ILE A 40 4.77 5.32 2.31
N VAL A 41 4.70 4.02 2.03
CA VAL A 41 3.42 3.37 1.67
C VAL A 41 2.43 3.37 2.85
N GLU A 42 2.88 3.21 4.09
CA GLU A 42 2.05 3.42 5.28
C GLU A 42 1.46 4.84 5.33
N ARG A 43 2.29 5.85 5.06
CA ARG A 43 1.87 7.26 5.00
C ARG A 43 0.86 7.51 3.89
N LEU A 44 1.07 6.94 2.70
CA LEU A 44 0.13 7.01 1.58
C LEU A 44 -1.20 6.34 1.92
N GLY A 45 -1.15 5.16 2.54
CA GLY A 45 -2.34 4.49 3.06
C GLY A 45 -3.11 5.35 4.06
N LYS A 46 -2.40 6.05 4.97
CA LYS A 46 -3.04 6.99 5.89
C LYS A 46 -3.66 8.19 5.16
N ALA A 47 -2.95 8.76 4.19
CA ALA A 47 -3.44 9.88 3.40
C ALA A 47 -4.72 9.53 2.61
N TYR A 48 -4.80 8.32 2.09
CA TYR A 48 -6.03 7.80 1.47
C TYR A 48 -7.21 7.78 2.44
N THR A 49 -7.03 7.27 3.67
CA THR A 49 -8.11 7.22 4.67
C THR A 49 -8.65 8.59 5.09
N THR A 50 -7.93 9.67 4.75
CA THR A 50 -8.32 11.06 5.05
C THR A 50 -8.68 11.87 3.82
N GLY A 51 -8.75 11.25 2.63
CA GLY A 51 -9.07 11.95 1.38
C GLY A 51 -8.01 12.95 0.94
N THR A 52 -6.75 12.73 1.32
CA THR A 52 -5.61 13.60 1.01
C THR A 52 -4.54 12.86 0.21
N PHE A 53 -4.95 11.96 -0.68
CA PHE A 53 -4.04 11.09 -1.44
C PHE A 53 -3.22 11.85 -2.48
N GLU A 54 -3.45 13.16 -2.69
CA GLU A 54 -2.59 14.04 -3.49
C GLU A 54 -1.14 14.02 -2.99
N LEU A 55 -0.90 13.64 -1.73
CA LEU A 55 0.44 13.36 -1.19
C LEU A 55 1.25 12.41 -2.07
N ALA A 56 0.60 11.52 -2.83
CA ALA A 56 1.26 10.62 -3.78
C ALA A 56 2.08 11.37 -4.84
N ASN A 57 1.78 12.63 -5.17
CA ASN A 57 2.58 13.43 -6.09
C ASN A 57 4.04 13.62 -5.62
N GLU A 58 4.32 13.51 -4.32
CA GLU A 58 5.68 13.57 -3.79
C GLU A 58 6.50 12.32 -4.13
N TYR A 59 5.84 11.19 -4.40
CA TYR A 59 6.47 9.88 -4.50
C TYR A 59 6.29 9.21 -5.86
N PHE A 60 5.20 9.47 -6.56
CA PHE A 60 4.93 8.89 -7.88
C PHE A 60 5.74 9.63 -8.95
N THR A 61 6.15 8.92 -10.00
CA THR A 61 6.63 9.58 -11.22
C THR A 61 5.43 10.10 -12.03
N PRO A 62 5.54 11.22 -12.75
CA PRO A 62 4.43 11.75 -13.54
C PRO A 62 3.95 10.81 -14.66
N ASP A 63 4.83 9.95 -15.15
CA ASP A 63 4.61 8.94 -16.19
C ASP A 63 4.36 7.52 -15.63
N GLY A 64 4.05 7.43 -14.33
CA GLY A 64 3.81 6.15 -13.67
C GLY A 64 2.59 5.40 -14.23
N ILE A 65 2.69 4.08 -14.28
CA ILE A 65 1.62 3.20 -14.76
C ILE A 65 0.97 2.49 -13.57
N HIS A 66 -0.31 2.75 -13.37
CA HIS A 66 -1.05 2.24 -12.22
C HIS A 66 -2.18 1.32 -12.68
N MET A 67 -2.37 0.21 -11.97
CA MET A 67 -3.37 -0.78 -12.31
C MET A 67 -4.26 -1.11 -11.12
N VAL A 68 -5.56 -1.16 -11.37
CA VAL A 68 -6.55 -1.82 -10.50
C VAL A 68 -7.11 -2.99 -11.28
N ASN A 69 -6.86 -4.20 -10.80
CA ASN A 69 -7.05 -5.43 -11.57
C ASN A 69 -6.35 -5.29 -12.93
N ASP A 70 -7.07 -5.40 -14.05
CA ASP A 70 -6.50 -5.27 -15.40
C ASP A 70 -6.68 -3.86 -16.02
N VAL A 71 -7.26 -2.91 -15.28
CA VAL A 71 -7.51 -1.55 -15.77
C VAL A 71 -6.33 -0.65 -15.48
N ILE A 72 -5.85 0.05 -16.51
CA ILE A 72 -4.68 0.94 -16.45
C ILE A 72 -5.13 2.39 -16.24
N TYR A 73 -4.39 3.10 -15.38
CA TYR A 73 -4.55 4.49 -15.03
C TYR A 73 -3.19 5.21 -15.07
N SER A 74 -3.22 6.46 -15.49
CA SER A 74 -2.12 7.40 -15.26
C SER A 74 -2.01 7.78 -13.78
N THR A 75 -0.88 8.38 -13.40
CA THR A 75 -0.68 8.94 -12.05
C THR A 75 -1.77 9.94 -11.66
N GLU A 76 -2.20 10.81 -12.57
CA GLU A 76 -3.25 11.78 -12.30
C GLU A 76 -4.60 11.08 -12.05
N GLU A 77 -4.95 10.10 -12.89
CA GLU A 77 -6.22 9.38 -12.81
C GLU A 77 -6.32 8.55 -11.52
N ILE A 78 -5.27 7.81 -11.15
CA ILE A 78 -5.31 6.97 -9.95
C ILE A 78 -5.41 7.80 -8.67
N ILE A 79 -4.74 8.95 -8.60
CA ILE A 79 -4.82 9.85 -7.45
C ILE A 79 -6.24 10.41 -7.32
N LYS A 80 -6.82 10.90 -8.41
CA LYS A 80 -8.21 11.37 -8.43
C LYS A 80 -9.19 10.26 -8.05
N GLY A 81 -9.01 9.05 -8.57
CA GLY A 81 -9.85 7.90 -8.26
C GLY A 81 -9.85 7.55 -6.77
N TYR A 82 -8.68 7.47 -6.15
CA TYR A 82 -8.59 7.19 -4.71
C TYR A 82 -9.15 8.31 -3.85
N ASN A 83 -8.99 9.57 -4.23
CA ASN A 83 -9.64 10.67 -3.51
C ASN A 83 -11.15 10.70 -3.71
N PHE A 84 -11.64 10.27 -4.88
CA PHE A 84 -13.07 10.16 -5.13
C PHE A 84 -13.77 9.24 -4.13
N HIS A 85 -13.10 8.20 -3.61
CA HIS A 85 -13.66 7.33 -2.56
C HIS A 85 -14.05 8.10 -1.29
N SER A 86 -13.35 9.20 -0.96
CA SER A 86 -13.70 10.05 0.18
C SER A 86 -15.01 10.84 -0.02
N LEU A 87 -15.48 10.98 -1.26
CA LEU A 87 -16.80 11.55 -1.56
C LEU A 87 -17.92 10.51 -1.43
N LEU A 88 -17.57 9.22 -1.57
CA LEU A 88 -18.50 8.10 -1.51
C LEU A 88 -18.69 7.58 -0.08
N PHE A 89 -17.61 7.53 0.71
CA PHE A 89 -17.60 6.88 2.01
C PHE A 89 -17.12 7.79 3.14
N ASP A 90 -17.70 7.59 4.32
CA ASP A 90 -17.18 8.03 5.61
C ASP A 90 -16.39 6.89 6.29
N GLU A 91 -15.63 7.24 7.33
CA GLU A 91 -14.89 6.27 8.17
C GLU A 91 -13.98 5.30 7.41
N LEU A 92 -13.36 5.77 6.32
CA LEU A 92 -12.38 5.01 5.56
C LEU A 92 -11.23 4.53 6.45
N LYS A 93 -10.96 3.22 6.44
CA LYS A 93 -9.87 2.60 7.22
C LYS A 93 -9.15 1.54 6.40
N HIS A 94 -7.83 1.45 6.59
CA HIS A 94 -7.06 0.25 6.31
C HIS A 94 -6.82 -0.46 7.65
N ASN A 95 -7.63 -1.47 7.93
CA ASN A 95 -7.55 -2.27 9.14
C ASN A 95 -6.42 -3.29 9.01
N ASN A 96 -5.59 -3.37 10.05
CA ASN A 96 -4.47 -4.31 10.17
C ASN A 96 -3.59 -4.41 8.91
N PRO A 97 -3.03 -3.28 8.41
CA PRO A 97 -2.22 -3.32 7.21
C PRO A 97 -0.91 -4.09 7.44
N HIS A 98 -0.58 -5.00 6.53
CA HIS A 98 0.70 -5.67 6.45
C HIS A 98 1.49 -5.10 5.27
N ILE A 99 2.47 -4.25 5.59
CA ILE A 99 3.25 -3.50 4.59
C ILE A 99 4.72 -3.86 4.76
N THR A 100 5.38 -4.25 3.67
CA THR A 100 6.79 -4.65 3.69
C THR A 100 7.46 -4.33 2.36
N THR A 101 8.73 -3.96 2.40
CA THR A 101 9.52 -3.74 1.18
C THR A 101 10.36 -4.98 0.88
N MET A 102 10.23 -5.48 -0.34
CA MET A 102 10.96 -6.61 -0.88
C MET A 102 12.07 -6.12 -1.82
N PHE A 103 13.28 -6.60 -1.58
CA PHE A 103 14.45 -6.39 -2.43
C PHE A 103 14.76 -7.70 -3.13
N TYR A 104 14.40 -7.79 -4.41
CA TYR A 104 14.61 -8.99 -5.19
C TYR A 104 16.05 -9.10 -5.68
N ASN A 105 16.54 -10.34 -5.84
CA ASN A 105 17.89 -10.64 -6.32
C ASN A 105 18.12 -10.11 -7.75
N ASN A 106 17.07 -9.95 -8.55
CA ASN A 106 17.15 -9.35 -9.88
C ASN A 106 17.21 -7.80 -9.87
N GLY A 107 17.27 -7.17 -8.70
CA GLY A 107 17.36 -5.72 -8.54
C GLY A 107 16.01 -5.01 -8.48
N ASN A 108 14.90 -5.70 -8.70
CA ASN A 108 13.58 -5.09 -8.52
C ASN A 108 13.31 -4.80 -7.04
N ILE A 109 12.63 -3.69 -6.78
CA ILE A 109 12.20 -3.29 -5.44
C ILE A 109 10.71 -3.04 -5.48
N PHE A 110 9.98 -3.71 -4.60
CA PHE A 110 8.55 -3.52 -4.43
C PHE A 110 8.22 -3.33 -2.96
N THR A 111 7.31 -2.40 -2.65
CA THR A 111 6.60 -2.46 -1.38
C THR A 111 5.30 -3.21 -1.62
N ASN A 112 4.98 -4.17 -0.77
CA ASN A 112 3.75 -4.95 -0.80
C ASN A 112 2.87 -4.52 0.35
N GLN A 113 1.60 -4.32 0.08
CA GLN A 113 0.58 -3.92 1.05
C GLN A 113 -0.59 -4.89 0.95
N TRP A 114 -0.87 -5.57 2.06
CA TRP A 114 -2.14 -6.25 2.30
C TRP A 114 -2.91 -5.48 3.35
N ALA A 115 -4.19 -5.25 3.16
CA ALA A 115 -5.02 -4.66 4.21
C ALA A 115 -6.49 -5.02 4.03
N HIS A 116 -7.20 -5.01 5.16
CA HIS A 116 -8.64 -5.11 5.19
C HIS A 116 -9.22 -3.69 5.16
N TRP A 117 -9.90 -3.32 4.09
CA TRP A 117 -10.51 -2.01 3.93
C TRP A 117 -11.92 -1.99 4.52
N SER A 118 -12.32 -0.87 5.13
CA SER A 118 -13.70 -0.61 5.51
C SER A 118 -14.10 0.84 5.25
N GLY A 119 -15.39 1.06 4.99
CA GLY A 119 -16.00 2.39 4.86
C GLY A 119 -17.52 2.35 5.05
N VAL A 120 -18.13 3.50 5.33
CA VAL A 120 -19.58 3.65 5.50
C VAL A 120 -20.11 4.49 4.34
N SER A 121 -21.06 3.96 3.56
CA SER A 121 -21.69 4.68 2.45
C SER A 121 -22.32 5.98 2.94
N LYS A 122 -21.97 7.10 2.30
CA LYS A 122 -22.55 8.42 2.60
C LYS A 122 -24.00 8.55 2.17
N ILE A 123 -24.44 7.70 1.25
CA ILE A 123 -25.78 7.75 0.67
C ILE A 123 -26.73 6.84 1.43
N THR A 124 -26.31 5.61 1.68
CA THR A 124 -27.16 4.57 2.27
C THR A 124 -26.93 4.37 3.77
N GLY A 125 -25.79 4.82 4.30
CA GLY A 125 -25.36 4.55 5.67
C GLY A 125 -24.90 3.11 5.91
N GLN A 126 -24.84 2.28 4.87
CA GLN A 126 -24.38 0.89 4.98
C GLN A 126 -22.85 0.81 5.16
N SER A 127 -22.40 -0.04 6.08
CA SER A 127 -20.98 -0.39 6.21
C SER A 127 -20.57 -1.42 5.15
N HIS A 128 -19.41 -1.19 4.55
CA HIS A 128 -18.79 -2.07 3.58
C HIS A 128 -17.37 -2.42 3.99
N GLU A 129 -16.93 -3.60 3.58
CA GLU A 129 -15.60 -4.12 3.82
C GLU A 129 -15.11 -4.94 2.62
N LEU A 130 -13.79 -4.94 2.39
CA LEU A 130 -13.14 -5.78 1.40
C LEU A 130 -11.68 -6.00 1.77
N ASP A 131 -11.08 -7.07 1.28
CA ASP A 131 -9.62 -7.25 1.33
C ASP A 131 -8.99 -6.78 0.02
N PHE A 132 -7.81 -6.17 0.13
CA PHE A 132 -7.03 -5.80 -1.03
C PHE A 132 -5.54 -6.10 -0.87
N TYR A 133 -4.90 -6.27 -2.02
CA TYR A 133 -3.45 -6.31 -2.16
C TYR A 133 -3.00 -5.22 -3.12
N CYS A 134 -1.91 -4.52 -2.81
CA CYS A 134 -1.23 -3.61 -3.71
C CYS A 134 0.27 -3.87 -3.72
N SER A 135 0.85 -3.96 -4.90
CA SER A 135 2.30 -3.87 -5.12
C SER A 135 2.66 -2.47 -5.60
N TRP A 136 3.75 -1.93 -5.05
CA TRP A 136 4.24 -0.57 -5.32
C TRP A 136 5.65 -0.70 -5.87
N LYS A 137 5.82 -0.52 -7.18
CA LYS A 137 7.12 -0.70 -7.86
C LYS A 137 7.97 0.55 -7.67
N TRP A 138 9.21 0.36 -7.24
CA TRP A 138 10.16 1.44 -7.03
C TRP A 138 11.25 1.46 -8.09
N GLU A 139 11.62 2.67 -8.52
CA GLU A 139 12.89 2.96 -9.17
C GLU A 139 13.53 4.13 -8.43
N ASN A 140 14.73 3.91 -7.88
CA ASN A 140 15.36 4.82 -6.95
C ASN A 140 14.41 5.14 -5.76
N ASP A 141 14.09 6.41 -5.55
CA ASP A 141 13.21 6.88 -4.47
C ASP A 141 11.82 7.29 -4.96
N LYS A 142 11.43 6.82 -6.16
CA LYS A 142 10.12 7.09 -6.75
C LYS A 142 9.36 5.80 -7.05
N ILE A 143 8.03 5.90 -6.97
CA ILE A 143 7.09 4.85 -7.36
C ILE A 143 6.77 5.05 -8.83
N VAL A 144 7.18 4.10 -9.66
CA VAL A 144 6.95 4.14 -11.12
C VAL A 144 5.68 3.41 -11.53
N GLY A 145 5.01 2.76 -10.59
CA GLY A 145 3.75 2.10 -10.85
C GLY A 145 3.21 1.34 -9.65
N THR A 146 1.91 1.04 -9.72
CA THR A 146 1.22 0.22 -8.71
C THR A 146 0.37 -0.83 -9.38
N HIS A 147 0.20 -1.98 -8.74
CA HIS A 147 -0.79 -2.97 -9.15
C HIS A 147 -1.58 -3.43 -7.94
N CYS A 148 -2.85 -3.05 -7.91
CA CYS A 148 -3.79 -3.34 -6.84
C CYS A 148 -4.86 -4.33 -7.30
N TYR A 149 -5.25 -5.23 -6.39
CA TYR A 149 -6.26 -6.26 -6.61
C TYR A 149 -7.30 -6.21 -5.50
N PHE A 150 -8.56 -6.04 -5.90
CA PHE A 150 -9.74 -6.07 -5.03
C PHE A 150 -11.03 -6.13 -5.86
N ASP A 151 -12.14 -6.45 -5.21
CA ASP A 151 -13.47 -6.41 -5.82
C ASP A 151 -13.98 -4.97 -5.93
N THR A 152 -14.16 -4.48 -7.16
CA THR A 152 -14.56 -3.10 -7.43
C THR A 152 -16.07 -2.89 -7.42
N ARG A 153 -16.87 -3.96 -7.46
CA ARG A 153 -18.33 -3.87 -7.70
C ARG A 153 -19.05 -3.01 -6.69
N MET A 154 -18.66 -3.09 -5.42
CA MET A 154 -19.26 -2.30 -4.35
C MET A 154 -18.97 -0.79 -4.53
N ILE A 155 -17.73 -0.45 -4.90
CA ILE A 155 -17.33 0.95 -5.15
C ILE A 155 -18.03 1.49 -6.39
N GLU A 156 -18.13 0.70 -7.45
CA GLU A 156 -18.84 1.06 -8.68
C GLU A 156 -20.33 1.31 -8.43
N GLN A 157 -20.97 0.47 -7.60
CA GLN A 157 -22.36 0.66 -7.18
C GLN A 157 -22.55 1.98 -6.42
N GLU A 158 -21.68 2.27 -5.44
CA GLU A 158 -21.75 3.51 -4.67
C GLU A 158 -21.50 4.74 -5.55
N ALA A 159 -20.56 4.66 -6.50
CA ALA A 159 -20.33 5.71 -7.48
C ALA A 159 -21.57 5.99 -8.35
N GLY A 160 -22.30 4.94 -8.74
CA GLY A 160 -23.57 5.07 -9.47
C GLY A 160 -24.65 5.76 -8.64
N LEU A 161 -24.79 5.42 -7.36
CA LEU A 161 -25.71 6.10 -6.44
C LEU A 161 -25.34 7.57 -6.27
N PHE A 162 -24.05 7.88 -6.15
CA PHE A 162 -23.56 9.25 -6.05
C PHE A 162 -23.91 10.08 -7.27
N GLN A 163 -23.70 9.55 -8.47
CA GLN A 163 -24.06 10.24 -9.72
C GLN A 163 -25.57 10.52 -9.81
N GLN A 164 -26.42 9.56 -9.45
CA GLN A 164 -27.88 9.74 -9.43
C GLN A 164 -28.30 10.83 -8.45
N LYS A 165 -27.70 10.85 -7.25
CA LYS A 165 -27.97 11.87 -6.25
C LYS A 165 -27.56 13.27 -6.72
N MET A 166 -26.37 13.42 -7.30
CA MET A 166 -25.90 14.70 -7.82
C MET A 166 -26.75 15.22 -8.98
N ALA A 167 -27.25 14.33 -9.85
CA ALA A 167 -28.18 14.72 -10.91
C ALA A 167 -29.51 15.24 -10.34
N ALA A 168 -30.09 14.53 -9.36
CA ALA A 168 -31.35 14.94 -8.73
C ALA A 168 -31.21 16.28 -7.98
N ASP A 169 -30.12 16.46 -7.24
CA ASP A 169 -29.86 17.70 -6.50
C ASP A 169 -29.65 18.88 -7.46
N GLY A 170 -28.96 18.67 -8.58
CA GLY A 170 -28.77 19.68 -9.63
C GLY A 170 -30.07 20.12 -10.33
N GLU A 171 -31.02 19.21 -10.51
CA GLU A 171 -32.34 19.54 -11.07
C GLU A 171 -33.22 20.34 -10.10
N THR A 172 -33.02 20.21 -8.78
CA THR A 172 -33.80 20.95 -7.77
C THR A 172 -33.33 22.40 -7.53
N THR A 173 -32.13 22.77 -7.97
CA THR A 173 -31.62 24.15 -7.85
C THR A 173 -32.03 25.08 -9.00
N ASP A 174 -32.60 24.52 -10.07
CA ASP A 174 -33.06 25.26 -11.26
C ASP A 174 -34.60 25.45 -11.31
N GLN A 175 -35.31 25.18 -10.20
CA GLN A 175 -36.75 25.48 -10.01
C GLN A 175 -36.96 26.50 -8.90
#